data_AF-A0A2K5K0R6-F1
#
_entry.id   AF-A0A2K5K0R6-F1
#
_cell.length_a   1.000
_cell.length_b   1.000
_cell.length_c   1.000
_cell.angle_alpha   90.00
_cell.angle_beta   90.00
_cell.angle_gamma   90.00
#
_symmetry.space_group_name_H-M   'P 1'
#
loop_
_entity.id
_entity.type
_entity.pdbx_description
1 polymer ?
#
loop_
_entity_poly.entity_id
_entity_poly.type
_entity_poly.pdbx_seq_one_letter_code
_entity_poly.pdbx_strand_id
1 'polypeptide(L)'
;MGKQKKTRKYPTMKRMLSLGDQRLKEKDRLKPKKKEKKDPSVLKEREIPQHPTCLFFQYNTQLAELDLVQSMMDCLYAKCIPCITDYIMPEIEKLEQKYQVTLRITKDPRFEGLPCTHKGTYADDCLVQRVTQHKCYIVATVDWNLKRRIPKVPGVHDYGAPRF
;
A
#
# COMPACT_ATOMS: atom_id res chain seq x y z
N MET A 1 -3.92 -60.50 42.49
CA MET A 1 -2.54 -59.98 42.63
C MET A 1 -2.17 -59.27 41.31
N GLY A 2 -1.64 -58.05 41.37
CA GLY A 2 -1.86 -56.97 40.37
C GLY A 2 -1.38 -57.17 38.92
N LYS A 3 -2.11 -56.56 37.97
CA LYS A 3 -1.82 -56.58 36.51
C LYS A 3 -0.47 -55.94 36.20
N GLN A 4 0.32 -56.60 35.34
CA GLN A 4 1.61 -56.10 34.84
C GLN A 4 1.46 -54.71 34.19
N LYS A 5 2.27 -53.75 34.65
CA LYS A 5 2.30 -52.39 34.10
C LYS A 5 3.04 -52.38 32.77
N LYS A 6 2.45 -51.73 31.74
CA LYS A 6 3.09 -51.54 30.43
C LYS A 6 4.35 -50.68 30.59
N THR A 7 5.47 -51.17 30.08
CA THR A 7 6.75 -50.46 30.11
C THR A 7 6.75 -49.29 29.14
N ARG A 8 7.26 -48.14 29.58
CA ARG A 8 7.32 -46.90 28.78
C ARG A 8 8.51 -46.98 27.82
N LYS A 9 8.29 -46.67 26.55
CA LYS A 9 9.36 -46.64 25.52
C LYS A 9 10.17 -45.35 25.65
N TYR A 10 11.50 -45.44 25.58
CA TYR A 10 12.42 -44.30 25.62
C TYR A 10 13.34 -44.31 24.39
N PRO A 11 13.61 -43.16 23.75
CA PRO A 11 13.13 -41.81 24.09
C PRO A 11 11.75 -41.47 23.47
N THR A 12 10.82 -40.93 24.26
CA THR A 12 9.57 -40.34 23.73
C THR A 12 9.77 -38.86 23.41
N MET A 13 9.86 -38.53 22.12
CA MET A 13 9.81 -37.13 21.64
C MET A 13 8.37 -36.72 21.33
N LYS A 14 8.06 -35.41 21.41
CA LYS A 14 6.78 -34.87 20.90
C LYS A 14 6.75 -35.04 19.38
N ARG A 15 5.61 -35.43 18.82
CA ARG A 15 5.45 -35.57 17.36
C ARG A 15 5.58 -34.20 16.70
N MET A 16 6.59 -34.03 15.86
CA MET A 16 6.74 -32.86 14.99
C MET A 16 6.11 -33.15 13.64
N LEU A 17 5.59 -32.12 12.97
CA LEU A 17 5.03 -32.25 11.62
C LEU A 17 6.16 -32.63 10.65
N SER A 18 5.92 -33.62 9.79
CA SER A 18 6.93 -34.10 8.86
C SER A 18 6.98 -33.22 7.60
N LEU A 19 8.13 -33.15 6.93
CA LEU A 19 8.26 -32.41 5.66
C LEU A 19 7.37 -32.97 4.52
N GLY A 20 6.88 -34.22 4.68
CA GLY A 20 6.01 -34.91 3.71
C GLY A 20 4.52 -34.81 4.00
N ASP A 21 4.10 -34.12 5.07
CA ASP A 21 2.69 -34.04 5.45
C ASP A 21 1.84 -33.36 4.36
N GLN A 22 0.70 -33.96 4.01
CA GLN A 22 -0.23 -33.44 2.99
C GLN A 22 -0.80 -32.06 3.34
N ARG A 23 -0.73 -31.64 4.61
CA ARG A 23 -1.19 -30.31 5.07
C ARG A 23 -0.19 -29.18 4.76
N LEU A 24 1.07 -29.49 4.41
CA LEU A 24 2.08 -28.51 4.01
C LEU A 24 1.94 -28.14 2.53
N LYS A 25 1.88 -26.84 2.23
CA LYS A 25 1.90 -26.33 0.85
C LYS A 25 3.30 -26.47 0.28
N GLU A 26 3.41 -26.73 -1.03
CA GLU A 26 4.69 -26.97 -1.72
C GLU A 26 5.69 -25.81 -1.59
N LYS A 27 5.18 -24.59 -1.40
CA LYS A 27 5.99 -23.37 -1.15
C LYS A 27 6.82 -23.44 0.14
N ASP A 28 6.35 -24.16 1.16
CA ASP A 28 7.03 -24.30 2.45
C ASP A 28 8.01 -25.49 2.46
N ARG A 29 8.00 -26.32 1.41
CA ARG A 29 8.87 -27.50 1.25
C ARG A 29 10.20 -27.18 0.57
N LEU A 30 10.28 -26.06 -0.15
CA LEU A 30 11.48 -25.64 -0.86
C LEU A 30 12.50 -25.05 0.13
N LYS A 31 13.67 -25.69 0.24
CA LYS A 31 14.82 -25.07 0.92
C LYS A 31 15.20 -23.79 0.17
N PRO A 32 15.45 -22.66 0.85
CA PRO A 32 15.94 -21.47 0.18
C PRO A 32 17.25 -21.81 -0.55
N LYS A 33 17.32 -21.49 -1.86
CA LYS A 33 18.54 -21.70 -2.65
C LYS A 33 19.70 -20.97 -1.98
N LYS A 34 20.76 -21.70 -1.61
CA LYS A 34 22.02 -21.11 -1.18
C LYS A 34 22.52 -20.19 -2.29
N LYS A 35 22.74 -18.91 -1.99
CA LYS A 35 23.43 -18.00 -2.90
C LYS A 35 24.86 -18.52 -3.11
N GLU A 36 25.25 -18.72 -4.35
CA GLU A 36 26.62 -19.09 -4.71
C GLU A 36 27.61 -18.03 -4.19
N LYS A 37 28.71 -18.48 -3.59
CA LYS A 37 29.79 -17.59 -3.16
C LYS A 37 30.54 -17.16 -4.42
N LYS A 38 30.41 -15.89 -4.79
CA LYS A 38 31.23 -15.29 -5.87
C LYS A 38 32.69 -15.21 -5.42
N ASP A 39 33.61 -15.53 -6.34
CA ASP A 39 35.06 -15.59 -6.12
C ASP A 39 35.64 -14.30 -5.52
N PRO A 40 36.68 -14.39 -4.68
CA PRO A 40 37.24 -13.25 -3.94
C PRO A 40 38.08 -12.26 -4.77
N SER A 41 38.38 -12.57 -6.04
CA SER A 41 39.38 -11.85 -6.86
C SER A 41 38.81 -10.72 -7.73
N VAL A 42 37.49 -10.53 -7.76
CA VAL A 42 36.84 -9.47 -8.56
C VAL A 42 36.47 -8.31 -7.64
N LEU A 43 37.05 -7.14 -7.86
CA LEU A 43 36.67 -5.88 -7.21
C LEU A 43 35.16 -5.64 -7.43
N LYS A 44 34.36 -5.86 -6.37
CA LYS A 44 32.95 -5.45 -6.36
C LYS A 44 32.92 -3.95 -6.10
N GLU A 45 32.65 -3.16 -7.13
CA GLU A 45 32.19 -1.79 -6.93
C GLU A 45 30.90 -1.85 -6.11
N ARG A 46 30.99 -1.37 -4.87
CA ARG A 46 29.84 -1.18 -4.00
C ARG A 46 29.41 0.26 -4.20
N GLU A 47 28.42 0.47 -5.06
CA GLU A 47 27.71 1.74 -5.06
C GLU A 47 27.06 1.88 -3.68
N ILE A 48 27.64 2.74 -2.84
CA ILE A 48 27.03 3.12 -1.58
C ILE A 48 26.03 4.21 -1.96
N PRO A 49 24.71 3.93 -1.99
CA PRO A 49 23.74 4.97 -2.26
C PRO A 49 23.92 6.05 -1.19
N GLN A 50 24.31 7.26 -1.61
CA GLN A 50 24.37 8.38 -0.70
C GLN A 50 22.95 8.67 -0.22
N HIS A 51 22.76 8.68 1.10
CA HIS A 51 21.48 9.04 1.67
C HIS A 51 21.20 10.51 1.33
N PRO A 52 20.04 10.84 0.72
CA PRO A 52 19.75 12.22 0.38
C PRO A 52 19.66 13.04 1.68
N THR A 53 20.27 14.22 1.67
CA THR A 53 20.44 15.09 2.84
C THR A 53 19.13 15.59 3.44
N CYS A 54 18.00 15.44 2.75
CA CYS A 54 16.66 15.81 3.19
C CYS A 54 16.01 14.85 4.21
N LEU A 55 16.63 13.70 4.50
CA LEU A 55 16.12 12.71 5.45
C LEU A 55 16.77 12.86 6.83
N PHE A 56 16.15 13.62 7.73
CA PHE A 56 16.50 13.62 9.15
C PHE A 56 15.77 12.46 9.85
N PHE A 57 16.49 11.45 10.36
CA PHE A 57 15.95 10.26 11.05
C PHE A 57 14.73 9.62 10.34
N GLN A 58 14.91 9.10 9.13
CA GLN A 58 13.87 8.37 8.36
C GLN A 58 12.54 9.14 8.13
N TYR A 59 12.44 10.39 8.55
CA TYR A 59 11.27 11.24 8.39
C TYR A 59 11.65 12.37 7.43
N ASN A 60 11.14 12.29 6.20
CA ASN A 60 11.20 13.40 5.26
C ASN A 60 10.39 14.56 5.86
N THR A 61 11.08 15.57 6.40
CA THR A 61 10.44 16.81 6.88
C THR A 61 9.71 17.54 5.76
N GLN A 62 10.10 17.30 4.49
CA GLN A 62 9.44 17.81 3.29
C GLN A 62 8.05 17.21 3.02
N LEU A 63 7.73 16.02 3.55
CA LEU A 63 6.41 15.38 3.34
C LEU A 63 5.31 16.00 4.20
N ALA A 64 5.68 16.75 5.25
CA ALA A 64 4.71 17.33 6.19
C ALA A 64 4.07 18.63 5.69
N GLU A 65 4.67 19.31 4.69
CA GLU A 65 4.29 20.65 4.24
C GLU A 65 4.09 20.73 2.72
N LEU A 66 3.63 19.65 2.08
CA LEU A 66 3.26 19.71 0.67
C LEU A 66 1.89 20.36 0.52
N ASP A 67 1.88 21.57 -0.04
CA ASP A 67 0.65 22.22 -0.47
C ASP A 67 0.11 21.45 -1.69
N LEU A 68 -1.04 20.76 -1.52
CA LEU A 68 -1.58 19.82 -2.51
C LEU A 68 -1.84 20.48 -3.87
N VAL A 69 -2.36 21.70 -3.86
CA VAL A 69 -2.69 22.44 -5.08
C VAL A 69 -1.43 22.81 -5.85
N GLN A 70 -0.41 23.30 -5.13
CA GLN A 70 0.86 23.72 -5.73
C GLN A 70 1.60 22.51 -6.31
N SER A 71 1.73 21.44 -5.54
CA SER A 71 2.37 20.20 -6.01
C SER A 71 1.67 19.61 -7.24
N MET A 72 0.34 19.66 -7.31
CA MET A 72 -0.40 19.25 -8.51
C MET A 72 -0.09 20.13 -9.72
N MET A 73 -0.03 21.45 -9.54
CA MET A 73 0.33 22.39 -10.62
C MET A 73 1.75 22.17 -11.12
N ASP A 74 2.71 21.96 -10.22
CA ASP A 74 4.11 21.71 -10.56
C ASP A 74 4.31 20.36 -11.27
N CYS A 75 3.54 19.33 -10.91
CA CYS A 75 3.58 18.02 -11.57
C CYS A 75 2.97 18.03 -12.97
N LEU A 76 1.87 18.76 -13.15
CA LEU A 76 1.09 18.76 -14.40
C LEU A 76 1.47 19.89 -15.36
N TYR A 77 2.21 20.90 -14.88
CA TYR A 77 2.50 22.14 -15.58
C TYR A 77 1.23 22.81 -16.16
N ALA A 78 0.11 22.65 -15.45
CA ALA A 78 -1.21 23.10 -15.88
C ALA A 78 -2.04 23.58 -14.68
N LYS A 79 -3.10 24.36 -14.96
CA LYS A 79 -4.06 24.78 -13.93
C LYS A 79 -4.85 23.56 -13.46
N CYS A 80 -4.67 23.18 -12.21
CA CYS A 80 -5.37 22.07 -11.58
C CYS A 80 -6.55 22.57 -10.74
N ILE A 81 -7.71 21.93 -10.92
CA ILE A 81 -8.88 22.10 -10.05
C ILE A 81 -9.03 20.79 -9.28
N PRO A 82 -8.68 20.76 -7.98
CA PRO A 82 -8.78 19.54 -7.22
C PRO A 82 -10.24 19.34 -6.80
N CYS A 83 -10.75 18.13 -7.00
CA CYS A 83 -12.13 17.78 -6.70
C CYS A 83 -12.18 16.67 -5.65
N ILE A 84 -13.10 16.77 -4.69
CA ILE A 84 -13.31 15.79 -3.62
C ILE A 84 -14.75 15.27 -3.73
N THR A 85 -14.91 13.96 -3.71
CA THR A 85 -16.25 13.35 -3.68
C THR A 85 -16.83 13.35 -2.27
N ASP A 86 -18.14 13.61 -2.16
CA ASP A 86 -18.87 13.64 -0.88
C ASP A 86 -18.73 12.38 -0.02
N TYR A 87 -18.35 11.23 -0.60
CA TYR A 87 -18.13 9.99 0.15
C TYR A 87 -16.81 9.98 0.95
N ILE A 88 -15.80 10.76 0.54
CA ILE A 88 -14.48 10.78 1.20
C ILE A 88 -14.56 11.50 2.56
N MET A 89 -15.33 12.60 2.66
CA MET A 89 -15.49 13.34 3.91
C MET A 89 -16.02 12.48 5.08
N PRO A 90 -17.14 11.74 4.96
CA PRO A 90 -17.63 10.89 6.04
C PRO A 90 -16.71 9.69 6.31
N GLU A 91 -15.90 9.25 5.34
CA GLU A 91 -14.90 8.21 5.58
C GLU A 91 -13.73 8.72 6.43
N ILE A 92 -13.24 9.93 6.16
CA ILE A 92 -12.21 10.58 6.98
C ILE A 92 -12.79 10.93 8.36
N GLU A 93 -14.06 11.35 8.47
CA GLU A 93 -14.67 11.65 9.77
C GLU A 93 -14.88 10.41 10.66
N LYS A 94 -15.06 9.21 10.06
CA LYS A 94 -15.07 7.93 10.80
C LYS A 94 -13.70 7.58 11.37
N LEU A 95 -12.63 7.98 10.69
CA LEU A 95 -11.27 7.79 11.14
C LEU A 95 -10.93 8.94 12.11
N GLU A 96 -11.18 8.74 13.41
CA GLU A 96 -11.16 9.72 14.53
C GLU A 96 -9.94 10.69 14.64
N GLN A 97 -9.54 11.10 15.85
CA GLN A 97 -8.62 12.22 16.15
C GLN A 97 -7.25 12.19 15.44
N LYS A 98 -6.86 11.07 14.82
CA LYS A 98 -5.58 10.92 14.09
C LYS A 98 -5.54 11.70 12.77
N TYR A 99 -6.69 12.02 12.16
CA TYR A 99 -6.75 12.65 10.83
C TYR A 99 -7.31 14.08 10.82
N GLN A 100 -7.21 14.80 11.95
CA GLN A 100 -7.68 16.19 12.04
C GLN A 100 -7.02 17.14 11.03
N VAL A 101 -5.74 16.92 10.72
CA VAL A 101 -5.02 17.69 9.70
C VAL A 101 -5.63 17.44 8.32
N THR A 102 -5.92 16.18 7.99
CA THR A 102 -6.57 15.80 6.73
C THR A 102 -7.97 16.41 6.61
N LEU A 103 -8.75 16.44 7.70
CA LEU A 103 -10.07 17.08 7.71
C LEU A 103 -10.00 18.60 7.44
N ARG A 104 -8.96 19.27 7.95
CA ARG A 104 -8.75 20.71 7.67
C ARG A 104 -8.43 20.93 6.19
N ILE A 105 -7.49 20.16 5.65
CA ILE A 105 -7.07 20.23 4.24
C ILE A 105 -8.26 19.92 3.29
N THR A 106 -9.05 18.90 3.60
CA THR A 106 -10.21 18.49 2.79
C THR A 106 -11.31 19.56 2.77
N LYS A 107 -11.41 20.37 3.82
CA LYS A 107 -12.40 21.46 3.95
C LYS A 107 -11.90 22.78 3.38
N ASP A 108 -10.71 22.82 2.77
CA ASP A 108 -10.20 24.03 2.15
C ASP A 108 -11.07 24.44 0.95
N PRO A 109 -11.37 25.74 0.78
CA PRO A 109 -12.26 26.24 -0.27
C PRO A 109 -11.67 26.11 -1.69
N ARG A 110 -10.40 25.71 -1.80
CA ARG A 110 -9.73 25.44 -3.08
C ARG A 110 -10.18 24.12 -3.70
N PHE A 111 -10.80 23.23 -2.92
CA PHE A 111 -11.33 21.95 -3.39
C PHE A 111 -12.80 22.07 -3.79
N GLU A 112 -13.13 21.55 -4.96
CA GLU A 112 -14.51 21.48 -5.41
C GLU A 112 -15.17 20.18 -4.90
N GLY A 113 -16.31 20.32 -4.21
CA GLY A 113 -17.12 19.19 -3.77
C GLY A 113 -17.93 18.59 -4.91
N LEU A 114 -17.83 17.27 -5.09
CA LEU A 114 -18.55 16.52 -6.11
C LEU A 114 -19.70 15.71 -5.48
N PRO A 115 -20.96 16.07 -5.75
CA PRO A 115 -22.10 15.42 -5.14
C PRO A 115 -22.24 13.98 -5.61
N CYS A 116 -22.57 13.09 -4.67
CA CYS A 116 -22.73 11.66 -4.90
C CYS A 116 -24.15 11.23 -4.53
N THR A 117 -24.84 10.51 -5.42
CA THR A 117 -26.26 10.13 -5.24
C THR A 117 -26.46 8.70 -4.73
N HIS A 118 -25.38 7.98 -4.40
CA HIS A 118 -25.43 6.58 -3.95
C HIS A 118 -25.38 6.47 -2.42
N LYS A 119 -26.09 5.48 -1.88
CA LYS A 119 -26.06 5.16 -0.44
C LYS A 119 -25.04 4.08 -0.16
N GLY A 120 -24.02 4.38 0.66
CA GLY A 120 -23.17 3.37 1.31
C GLY A 120 -22.20 2.59 0.41
N THR A 121 -21.86 3.09 -0.77
CA THR A 121 -20.81 2.48 -1.62
C THR A 121 -19.43 2.94 -1.18
N TYR A 122 -18.48 2.02 -1.08
CA TYR A 122 -17.07 2.31 -0.78
C TYR A 122 -16.47 3.39 -1.72
N ALA A 123 -15.54 4.23 -1.23
CA ALA A 123 -15.00 5.38 -1.95
C ALA A 123 -14.42 4.99 -3.31
N ASP A 124 -13.66 3.89 -3.32
CA ASP A 124 -13.03 3.37 -4.53
C ASP A 124 -14.05 3.04 -5.61
N ASP A 125 -15.18 2.42 -5.24
CA ASP A 125 -16.19 2.00 -6.20
C ASP A 125 -16.95 3.22 -6.75
N CYS A 126 -17.20 4.22 -5.90
CA CYS A 126 -17.71 5.53 -6.33
C CYS A 126 -16.77 6.21 -7.34
N LEU A 127 -15.47 6.25 -7.06
CA LEU A 127 -14.47 6.85 -7.95
C LEU A 127 -14.41 6.10 -9.28
N VAL A 128 -14.32 4.77 -9.25
CA VAL A 128 -14.28 3.95 -10.47
C VAL A 128 -15.54 4.15 -11.30
N GLN A 129 -16.73 4.16 -10.69
CA GLN A 129 -17.97 4.38 -11.41
C GLN A 129 -18.01 5.77 -12.05
N ARG A 130 -17.66 6.82 -11.31
CA ARG A 130 -17.65 8.20 -11.80
C ARG A 130 -16.70 8.38 -12.98
N VAL A 131 -15.49 7.86 -12.85
CA VAL A 131 -14.43 7.90 -13.87
C VAL A 131 -14.80 7.09 -15.12
N THR A 132 -15.55 6.01 -14.94
CA THR A 132 -16.07 5.20 -16.06
C THR A 132 -17.17 5.95 -16.82
N GLN A 133 -18.06 6.66 -16.11
CA GLN A 133 -19.11 7.48 -16.70
C GLN A 133 -18.56 8.75 -17.37
N HIS A 134 -17.68 9.45 -16.67
CA HIS A 134 -17.08 10.71 -17.08
C HIS A 134 -15.57 10.55 -17.16
N LYS A 135 -15.06 10.37 -18.38
CA LYS A 135 -13.63 10.17 -18.68
C LYS A 135 -12.83 11.47 -18.69
N CYS A 136 -13.25 12.46 -17.91
CA CYS A 136 -12.65 13.78 -17.82
C CYS A 136 -11.90 14.01 -16.50
N TYR A 137 -11.73 12.94 -15.70
CA TYR A 137 -11.05 13.03 -14.41
C TYR A 137 -9.69 12.36 -14.45
N ILE A 138 -8.79 12.96 -13.71
CA ILE A 138 -7.50 12.42 -13.34
C ILE A 138 -7.64 11.92 -11.90
N VAL A 139 -7.26 10.67 -11.64
CA VAL A 139 -7.40 10.10 -10.29
C VAL A 139 -6.06 10.11 -9.57
N ALA A 140 -5.99 10.86 -8.46
CA ALA A 140 -4.85 10.82 -7.55
C ALA A 140 -5.12 9.80 -6.44
N THR A 141 -4.35 8.70 -6.40
CA THR A 141 -4.51 7.66 -5.38
C THR A 141 -3.17 7.04 -4.96
N VAL A 142 -3.06 6.72 -3.68
CA VAL A 142 -1.93 5.98 -3.09
C VAL A 142 -2.25 4.48 -2.96
N ASP A 143 -3.53 4.10 -3.15
CA ASP A 143 -4.00 2.73 -2.96
C ASP A 143 -3.60 1.82 -4.11
N TRP A 144 -2.91 0.74 -3.75
CA TRP A 144 -2.46 -0.26 -4.71
C TRP A 144 -3.61 -0.91 -5.47
N ASN A 145 -4.72 -1.17 -4.78
CA ASN A 145 -5.89 -1.82 -5.39
C ASN A 145 -6.55 -0.90 -6.42
N LEU A 146 -6.72 0.38 -6.08
CA LEU A 146 -7.35 1.35 -6.95
C LEU A 146 -6.44 1.66 -8.16
N LYS A 147 -5.12 1.76 -7.95
CA LYS A 147 -4.11 1.91 -9.01
C LYS A 147 -4.11 0.78 -10.04
N ARG A 148 -4.55 -0.43 -9.67
CA ARG A 148 -4.72 -1.55 -10.62
C ARG A 148 -6.07 -1.57 -11.34
N ARG A 149 -7.08 -0.87 -10.80
CA ARG A 149 -8.43 -0.81 -11.35
C ARG A 149 -8.57 0.33 -12.36
N ILE A 150 -8.05 1.52 -12.05
CA ILE A 150 -8.20 2.73 -12.89
C ILE A 150 -7.67 2.55 -14.31
N PRO A 151 -6.47 1.99 -14.56
CA PRO A 151 -5.94 1.87 -15.92
C PRO A 151 -6.71 0.91 -16.82
N LYS A 152 -7.63 0.10 -16.25
CA LYS A 152 -8.53 -0.76 -17.03
C LYS A 152 -9.65 0.04 -17.68
N VAL A 153 -9.93 1.25 -17.20
CA VAL A 153 -10.91 2.16 -17.78
C VAL A 153 -10.22 2.93 -18.92
N PRO A 154 -10.69 2.81 -20.17
CA PRO A 154 -10.05 3.46 -21.30
C PRO A 154 -10.22 4.98 -21.25
N GLY A 155 -9.12 5.73 -21.36
CA GLY A 155 -9.10 7.19 -21.42
C GLY A 155 -8.90 7.88 -20.07
N VAL A 156 -8.47 7.15 -19.03
CA VAL A 156 -8.27 7.69 -17.69
C VAL A 156 -6.83 7.50 -17.26
N HIS A 157 -6.24 8.55 -16.68
CA HIS A 157 -4.89 8.53 -16.12
C HIS A 157 -4.92 8.52 -14.59
N ASP A 158 -4.03 7.73 -13.99
CA ASP A 158 -3.78 7.68 -12.55
C ASP A 158 -2.46 8.37 -12.18
N TYR A 159 -2.49 9.29 -11.21
CA TYR A 159 -1.28 9.78 -10.54
C TYR A 159 -1.13 9.06 -9.22
N GLY A 160 -0.13 8.18 -9.16
CA GLY A 160 0.39 7.67 -7.91
C GLY A 160 1.91 7.67 -8.02
N ALA A 161 2.58 8.27 -7.03
CA ALA A 161 4.04 8.27 -6.96
C ALA A 161 4.60 6.86 -7.29
N PRO A 162 5.64 6.75 -8.14
CA PRO A 162 6.37 5.50 -8.22
C PRO A 162 6.88 5.20 -6.81
N ARG A 163 6.46 4.06 -6.26
CA ARG A 163 7.06 3.55 -5.04
C ARG A 163 8.52 3.22 -5.38
N PHE A 164 9.42 4.10 -4.98
CA PHE A 164 10.82 3.75 -4.77
C PHE A 164 10.97 3.16 -3.37
#